data_AF-A0A949HR52-F1
#
_entry.id   AF-A0A949HR52-F1
#
_cell.length_a   1.000
_cell.length_b   1.000
_cell.length_c   1.000
_cell.angle_alpha   90.00
_cell.angle_beta   90.00
_cell.angle_gamma   90.00
#
_symmetry.space_group_name_H-M   'P 1'
#
loop_
_entity.id
_entity.type
_entity.pdbx_description
1 polymer ?
#
loop_
_entity_poly.entity_id
_entity_poly.type
_entity_poly.pdbx_seq_one_letter_code
_entity_poly.pdbx_strand_id
1 'polypeptide(L)'
;MIGTIRKHSAWLWWFIAVATVVSFIFWGLGPSARVGGGMAPGDRGSLYGQKITDEDYENCKREFYIFYWFQSHNWPDKNPSFTAAEMDQQIYLRLMLSRKAKSLGIHVSDDSAAGAAMTMLNRVNDNGQPLSVRTFEQQILEQEYVDGRPLDDSDFERFIRDDLGIEQLMEIMGMAGNFITPGQAADMYRLEHQEFRTHAVFFSASNYLAKVP
;
A
#
# COMPACT_ATOMS: atom_id res chain seq x y z
N MET A 1 24.15 54.66 48.47
CA MET A 1 23.00 53.95 49.08
C MET A 1 22.46 52.90 48.11
N ILE A 2 23.02 51.68 48.06
CA ILE A 2 22.48 50.54 47.27
C ILE A 2 22.86 49.22 47.97
N GLY A 3 22.23 48.93 49.12
CA GLY A 3 22.62 47.79 49.97
C GLY A 3 21.49 46.81 50.33
N THR A 4 20.22 47.14 50.07
CA THR A 4 19.07 46.35 50.56
C THR A 4 18.26 45.66 49.47
N ILE A 5 18.50 45.95 48.19
CA ILE A 5 17.82 45.29 47.05
C ILE A 5 18.40 43.91 46.70
N ARG A 6 19.54 43.51 47.31
CA ARG A 6 20.15 42.19 47.05
C ARG A 6 19.48 41.03 47.79
N LYS A 7 18.79 41.27 48.90
CA LYS A 7 18.25 40.18 49.75
C LYS A 7 16.86 39.70 49.32
N HIS A 8 16.04 40.58 48.72
CA HIS A 8 14.73 40.20 48.17
C HIS A 8 14.80 39.67 46.72
N SER A 9 15.88 39.94 45.98
CA SER A 9 16.10 39.42 44.62
C SER A 9 16.19 37.89 44.59
N ALA A 10 16.89 37.27 45.55
CA ALA A 10 17.02 35.81 45.62
C ALA A 10 15.66 35.11 45.87
N TRP A 11 14.78 35.73 46.65
CA TRP A 11 13.44 35.21 46.93
C TRP A 11 12.52 35.34 45.72
N LEU A 12 12.65 36.44 44.98
CA LEU A 12 11.96 36.66 43.71
C LEU A 12 12.36 35.60 42.66
N TRP A 13 13.65 35.30 42.53
CA TRP A 13 14.14 34.27 41.60
C TRP A 13 13.67 32.87 41.96
N TRP A 14 13.61 32.54 43.26
CA TRP A 14 13.08 31.26 43.69
C TRP A 14 11.58 31.13 43.40
N PHE A 15 10.81 32.20 43.61
CA PHE A 15 9.39 32.22 43.29
C PHE A 15 9.12 32.07 41.79
N ILE A 16 9.90 32.76 40.95
CA ILE A 16 9.82 32.63 39.48
C ILE A 16 10.19 31.22 39.03
N ALA A 17 11.26 30.64 39.58
CA ALA A 17 11.70 29.28 39.24
C ALA A 17 10.67 28.21 39.62
N VAL A 18 10.03 28.34 40.79
CA VAL A 18 8.96 27.43 41.20
C VAL A 18 7.72 27.63 40.33
N ALA A 19 7.34 28.87 40.02
CA ALA A 19 6.20 29.15 39.16
C ALA A 19 6.40 28.61 37.73
N THR A 20 7.62 28.69 37.16
CA THR A 20 7.90 28.10 35.84
C THR A 20 7.90 26.58 35.90
N VAL A 21 8.53 25.95 36.89
CA VAL A 21 8.50 24.48 37.04
C VAL A 21 7.07 23.97 37.20
N VAL A 22 6.25 24.62 38.03
CA VAL A 22 4.83 24.25 38.20
C VAL A 22 4.05 24.47 36.90
N SER A 23 4.33 25.53 36.14
CA SER A 23 3.71 25.74 34.83
C SER A 23 4.11 24.66 33.82
N PHE A 24 5.36 24.18 33.82
CA PHE A 24 5.78 23.03 33.01
C PHE A 24 5.13 21.72 33.48
N ILE A 25 4.85 21.53 34.76
CA ILE A 25 4.17 20.34 35.27
C ILE A 25 2.67 20.38 34.94
N PHE A 26 2.02 21.54 35.09
CA PHE A 26 0.56 21.68 34.89
C PHE A 26 0.19 21.87 33.42
N TRP A 27 1.01 22.56 32.62
CA TRP A 27 0.75 22.84 31.21
C TRP A 27 1.63 22.02 30.26
N GLY A 28 2.85 21.64 30.65
CA GLY A 28 3.72 20.77 29.85
C GLY A 28 3.29 19.30 29.81
N LEU A 29 2.20 18.94 30.50
CA LEU A 29 1.51 17.64 30.40
C LEU A 29 0.10 17.76 29.79
N GLY A 30 -0.21 18.85 29.07
CA GLY A 30 -1.36 18.90 28.17
C GLY A 30 -1.13 18.00 26.93
N PRO A 31 -2.17 17.38 26.35
CA PRO A 31 -2.05 16.40 25.26
C PRO A 31 -1.75 17.10 23.93
N SER A 32 -0.55 17.66 23.81
CA SER A 32 -0.02 18.20 22.59
C SER A 32 1.14 17.31 22.15
N ALA A 33 0.78 16.34 21.33
CA ALA A 33 1.65 15.71 20.33
C ALA A 33 3.07 15.36 20.81
N ARG A 34 3.21 14.21 21.50
CA ARG A 34 4.45 13.43 21.44
C ARG A 34 4.61 12.87 20.02
N VAL A 35 5.07 13.72 19.10
CA VAL A 35 5.74 13.28 17.88
C VAL A 35 7.11 12.78 18.31
N GLY A 36 7.27 11.46 18.36
CA GLY A 36 8.47 10.81 18.87
C GLY A 36 8.18 9.80 19.98
N GLY A 37 7.24 8.89 19.74
CA GLY A 37 7.10 7.67 20.53
C GLY A 37 7.91 6.58 19.87
N GLY A 38 8.98 6.12 20.52
CA GLY A 38 9.60 4.85 20.16
C GLY A 38 8.52 3.78 20.16
N MET A 39 8.32 3.13 19.01
CA MET A 39 7.41 2.01 18.82
C MET A 39 7.75 0.97 19.89
N ALA A 40 6.82 0.70 20.82
CA ALA A 40 7.00 -0.44 21.71
C ALA A 40 7.11 -1.71 20.85
N PRO A 41 7.93 -2.71 21.20
CA PRO A 41 7.96 -3.98 20.47
C PRO A 41 6.53 -4.56 20.43
N GLY A 42 5.93 -4.66 19.24
CA GLY A 42 4.54 -5.09 19.04
C GLY A 42 3.50 -3.97 18.93
N ASP A 43 3.88 -2.69 19.07
CA ASP A 43 3.02 -1.60 18.59
C ASP A 43 3.17 -1.56 17.06
N ARG A 44 2.08 -1.80 16.32
CA ARG A 44 2.01 -1.71 14.86
C ARG A 44 1.43 -0.36 14.40
N GLY A 45 1.23 0.56 15.35
CA GLY A 45 0.66 1.88 15.12
C GLY A 45 -0.87 1.85 15.06
N SER A 46 -1.43 2.96 14.55
CA SER A 46 -2.87 3.12 14.42
C SER A 46 -3.24 3.64 13.04
N LEU A 47 -4.33 3.13 12.50
CA LEU A 47 -4.87 3.49 11.20
C LEU A 47 -6.33 3.90 11.37
N TYR A 48 -6.70 5.08 10.89
CA TYR A 48 -8.04 5.65 11.05
C TYR A 48 -8.52 5.72 12.51
N GLY A 49 -7.61 5.94 13.47
CA GLY A 49 -7.92 6.01 14.90
C GLY A 49 -8.09 4.65 15.58
N GLN A 50 -7.95 3.54 14.84
CA GLN A 50 -7.98 2.18 15.38
C GLN A 50 -6.56 1.60 15.41
N LYS A 51 -6.20 0.91 16.49
CA LYS A 51 -4.91 0.22 16.57
C LYS A 51 -4.82 -0.86 15.50
N ILE A 52 -3.62 -1.04 14.94
CA ILE A 52 -3.33 -2.20 14.09
C ILE A 52 -2.99 -3.35 15.05
N THR A 53 -3.77 -4.43 15.00
CA THR A 53 -3.44 -5.62 15.77
C THR A 53 -2.36 -6.41 15.05
N ASP A 54 -1.58 -7.20 15.77
CA ASP A 54 -0.60 -8.10 15.14
C ASP A 54 -1.30 -9.06 14.17
N GLU A 55 -2.48 -9.56 14.53
CA GLU A 55 -3.28 -10.43 13.67
C GLU A 55 -3.67 -9.76 12.34
N ASP A 56 -4.09 -8.49 12.37
CA ASP A 56 -4.42 -7.74 11.15
C ASP A 56 -3.22 -7.62 10.21
N TYR A 57 -2.04 -7.34 10.79
CA TYR A 57 -0.82 -7.18 10.03
C TYR A 57 -0.38 -8.54 9.45
N GLU A 58 -0.35 -9.62 10.24
CA GLU A 58 0.05 -10.94 9.74
C GLU A 58 -0.96 -11.48 8.71
N ASN A 59 -2.27 -11.25 8.88
CA ASN A 59 -3.27 -11.59 7.88
C ASN A 59 -3.01 -10.86 6.56
N CYS A 60 -2.80 -9.54 6.62
CA CYS A 60 -2.53 -8.73 5.43
C CYS A 60 -1.18 -9.09 4.77
N LYS A 61 -0.19 -9.48 5.57
CA LYS A 61 1.09 -10.01 5.08
C LYS A 61 0.89 -11.29 4.27
N ARG A 62 0.11 -12.24 4.77
CA ARG A 62 -0.19 -13.49 4.03
C ARG A 62 -0.95 -13.21 2.73
N GLU A 63 -1.91 -12.30 2.74
CA GLU A 63 -2.58 -11.85 1.51
C GLU A 63 -1.61 -11.19 0.52
N PHE A 64 -0.66 -10.39 1.02
CA PHE A 64 0.35 -9.75 0.19
C PHE A 64 1.26 -10.78 -0.50
N TYR A 65 1.61 -11.87 0.18
CA TYR A 65 2.38 -12.97 -0.43
C TYR A 65 1.62 -13.57 -1.61
N ILE A 66 0.33 -13.86 -1.42
CA ILE A 66 -0.54 -14.39 -2.47
C ILE A 66 -0.62 -13.41 -3.65
N PHE A 67 -0.88 -12.13 -3.37
CA PHE A 67 -0.91 -11.08 -4.38
C PHE A 67 0.39 -10.99 -5.20
N TYR A 68 1.53 -10.95 -4.51
CA TYR A 68 2.83 -10.81 -5.13
C TYR A 68 3.15 -12.01 -6.02
N TRP A 69 2.74 -13.21 -5.58
CA TRP A 69 2.88 -14.42 -6.36
C TRP A 69 2.02 -14.40 -7.63
N PHE A 70 0.76 -13.94 -7.57
CA PHE A 70 -0.07 -13.78 -8.78
C PHE A 70 0.51 -12.77 -9.77
N GLN A 71 1.23 -11.76 -9.30
CA GLN A 71 1.83 -10.74 -10.17
C GLN A 71 3.17 -11.16 -10.78
N SER A 72 4.01 -11.87 -10.02
CA SER A 72 5.42 -12.11 -10.37
C SER A 72 5.78 -13.59 -10.55
N HIS A 73 4.86 -14.50 -10.22
CA HIS A 73 5.08 -15.95 -10.11
C HIS A 73 6.26 -16.35 -9.22
N ASN A 74 6.69 -15.43 -8.35
CA ASN A 74 7.73 -15.62 -7.35
C ASN A 74 7.23 -15.12 -6.00
N TRP A 75 7.88 -15.58 -4.93
CA TRP A 75 7.56 -15.12 -3.58
C TRP A 75 8.38 -13.87 -3.23
N PRO A 76 7.81 -12.92 -2.45
CA PRO A 76 8.45 -11.63 -2.19
C PRO A 76 9.77 -11.76 -1.43
N ASP A 77 9.90 -12.75 -0.55
CA ASP A 77 11.11 -13.07 0.22
C ASP A 77 12.25 -13.66 -0.62
N LYS A 78 11.92 -14.30 -1.74
CA LYS A 78 12.88 -14.92 -2.67
C LYS A 78 13.41 -13.94 -3.70
N ASN A 79 12.85 -12.73 -3.79
CA ASN A 79 13.28 -11.72 -4.73
C ASN A 79 14.42 -10.86 -4.13
N PRO A 80 15.66 -10.94 -4.65
CA PRO A 80 16.79 -10.16 -4.12
C PRO A 80 16.66 -8.65 -4.34
N SER A 81 15.79 -8.20 -5.26
CA SER A 81 15.51 -6.79 -5.51
C SER A 81 14.40 -6.22 -4.65
N PHE A 82 13.69 -7.07 -3.88
CA PHE A 82 12.58 -6.64 -3.04
C PHE A 82 13.01 -6.65 -1.57
N THR A 83 13.13 -5.47 -0.97
CA THR A 83 13.62 -5.35 0.41
C THR A 83 12.51 -5.57 1.43
N ALA A 84 12.87 -6.02 2.64
CA ALA A 84 11.92 -6.17 3.74
C ALA A 84 11.19 -4.86 4.11
N ALA A 85 11.87 -3.71 3.97
CA ALA A 85 11.26 -2.41 4.23
C ALA A 85 10.20 -2.03 3.18
N GLU A 86 10.46 -2.32 1.90
CA GLU A 86 9.48 -2.14 0.82
C GLU A 86 8.29 -3.09 1.00
N MET A 87 8.54 -4.34 1.39
CA MET A 87 7.50 -5.29 1.73
C MET A 87 6.59 -4.76 2.84
N ASP A 88 7.17 -4.32 3.96
CA ASP A 88 6.43 -3.74 5.08
C ASP A 88 5.58 -2.55 4.63
N GLN A 89 6.16 -1.64 3.86
CA GLN A 89 5.44 -0.49 3.34
C GLN A 89 4.22 -0.92 2.50
N GLN A 90 4.37 -1.92 1.63
CA GLN A 90 3.28 -2.42 0.79
C GLN A 90 2.19 -3.12 1.61
N ILE A 91 2.56 -3.87 2.64
CA ILE A 91 1.61 -4.51 3.56
C ILE A 91 0.79 -3.43 4.28
N TYR A 92 1.43 -2.39 4.85
CA TYR A 92 0.71 -1.29 5.50
C TYR A 92 -0.19 -0.53 4.53
N LEU A 93 0.26 -0.31 3.28
CA LEU A 93 -0.54 0.34 2.26
C LEU A 93 -1.79 -0.49 1.93
N ARG A 94 -1.64 -1.80 1.74
CA ARG A 94 -2.74 -2.72 1.43
C ARG A 94 -3.73 -2.80 2.61
N LEU A 95 -3.22 -2.91 3.84
CA LEU A 95 -4.03 -2.88 5.06
C LEU A 95 -4.84 -1.58 5.16
N MET A 96 -4.23 -0.45 4.82
CA MET A 96 -4.91 0.84 4.75
C MET A 96 -6.05 0.84 3.75
N LEU A 97 -5.81 0.36 2.53
CA LEU A 97 -6.83 0.33 1.48
C LEU A 97 -7.97 -0.63 1.83
N SER A 98 -7.67 -1.83 2.34
CA SER A 98 -8.69 -2.79 2.80
C SER A 98 -9.55 -2.19 3.91
N ARG A 99 -8.94 -1.59 4.94
CA ARG A 99 -9.69 -0.91 6.01
C ARG A 99 -10.50 0.27 5.48
N LYS A 100 -9.99 1.02 4.52
CA LYS A 100 -10.72 2.13 3.88
C LYS A 100 -11.94 1.62 3.13
N ALA A 101 -11.82 0.56 2.35
CA ALA A 101 -12.93 -0.06 1.63
C ALA A 101 -14.02 -0.50 2.61
N LYS A 102 -13.64 -1.24 3.67
CA LYS A 102 -14.56 -1.65 4.74
C LYS A 102 -15.24 -0.46 5.43
N SER A 103 -14.51 0.64 5.69
CA SER A 103 -15.08 1.84 6.32
C SER A 103 -16.11 2.57 5.45
N LEU A 104 -16.03 2.42 4.12
CA LEU A 104 -16.98 2.99 3.17
C LEU A 104 -18.18 2.06 2.91
N GLY A 105 -18.27 0.93 3.61
CA GLY A 105 -19.34 -0.04 3.44
C GLY A 105 -19.21 -0.86 2.15
N ILE A 106 -18.01 -0.95 1.58
CA ILE A 106 -17.75 -1.83 0.45
C ILE A 106 -17.72 -3.26 0.98
N HIS A 107 -18.70 -4.06 0.55
CA HIS A 107 -18.84 -5.46 0.92
C HIS A 107 -18.89 -6.32 -0.34
N VAL A 108 -18.02 -7.31 -0.39
CA VAL A 108 -17.94 -8.28 -1.48
C VAL A 108 -18.87 -9.45 -1.16
N SER A 109 -19.82 -9.74 -2.04
CA SER A 109 -20.71 -10.90 -1.91
C SER A 109 -19.95 -12.20 -2.15
N ASP A 110 -20.47 -13.30 -1.61
CA ASP A 110 -19.86 -14.62 -1.78
C ASP A 110 -19.79 -15.03 -3.26
N ASP A 111 -20.83 -14.71 -4.03
CA ASP A 111 -20.87 -14.98 -5.48
C ASP A 111 -19.78 -14.20 -6.24
N SER A 112 -19.56 -12.93 -5.89
CA SER A 112 -18.50 -12.10 -6.49
C SER A 112 -17.11 -12.62 -6.13
N ALA A 113 -16.90 -13.01 -4.87
CA ALA A 113 -15.64 -13.61 -4.44
C ALA A 113 -15.37 -14.93 -5.18
N ALA A 114 -16.37 -15.81 -5.30
CA ALA A 114 -16.24 -17.08 -6.02
C ALA A 114 -15.92 -16.87 -7.51
N GLY A 115 -16.61 -15.93 -8.18
CA GLY A 115 -16.34 -15.60 -9.58
C GLY A 115 -14.93 -15.03 -9.81
N ALA A 116 -14.45 -14.20 -8.90
CA ALA A 116 -13.08 -13.66 -8.96
C ALA A 116 -12.03 -14.73 -8.70
N ALA A 117 -12.24 -15.60 -7.71
CA ALA A 117 -11.35 -16.73 -7.43
C ALA A 117 -11.20 -17.62 -8.68
N MET A 118 -12.31 -17.98 -9.34
CA MET A 118 -12.26 -18.74 -10.60
C MET A 118 -11.48 -17.99 -11.69
N THR A 119 -11.73 -16.68 -11.83
CA THR A 119 -11.05 -15.85 -12.83
C THR A 119 -9.54 -15.81 -12.58
N MET A 120 -9.10 -15.64 -11.34
CA MET A 120 -7.68 -15.63 -10.99
C MET A 120 -7.03 -17.00 -11.20
N LEU A 121 -7.67 -18.08 -10.74
CA LEU A 121 -7.14 -19.44 -10.90
C LEU A 121 -7.04 -19.86 -12.36
N ASN A 122 -7.94 -19.39 -13.22
CA ASN A 122 -7.86 -19.63 -14.66
C ASN A 122 -6.66 -18.92 -15.33
N ARG A 123 -6.17 -17.81 -14.76
CA ARG A 123 -4.99 -17.10 -15.29
C ARG A 123 -3.67 -17.79 -14.94
N VAL A 124 -3.67 -18.61 -13.91
CA VAL A 124 -2.46 -19.32 -13.43
C VAL A 124 -2.11 -20.51 -14.32
N ASN A 125 -3.10 -21.14 -14.95
CA ASN A 125 -2.86 -22.35 -15.72
C ASN A 125 -2.74 -22.06 -17.21
N ASP A 126 -1.52 -22.18 -17.74
CA ASP A 126 -1.22 -22.04 -19.18
C ASP A 126 -1.93 -23.11 -20.05
N ASN A 127 -2.34 -24.23 -19.46
CA ASN A 127 -2.91 -25.37 -20.19
C ASN A 127 -4.42 -25.23 -20.48
N GLY A 128 -5.04 -24.08 -20.16
CA GLY A 128 -6.45 -23.80 -20.45
C GLY A 128 -7.46 -24.63 -19.65
N GLN A 129 -7.01 -25.38 -18.64
CA GLN A 129 -7.89 -26.09 -17.72
C GLN A 129 -8.07 -25.28 -16.43
N PRO A 130 -9.30 -25.19 -15.87
CA PRO A 130 -9.53 -24.49 -14.61
C PRO A 130 -8.71 -25.13 -13.49
N LEU A 131 -7.84 -24.35 -12.85
CA LEU A 131 -7.14 -24.82 -11.66
C LEU A 131 -8.15 -24.87 -10.51
N SER A 132 -8.31 -26.03 -9.89
CA SER A 132 -9.18 -26.14 -8.71
C SER A 132 -8.51 -25.49 -7.50
N VAL A 133 -9.31 -24.90 -6.60
CA VAL A 133 -8.82 -24.28 -5.35
C VAL A 133 -7.94 -25.23 -4.55
N ARG A 134 -8.38 -26.49 -4.40
CA ARG A 134 -7.61 -27.51 -3.69
C ARG A 134 -6.27 -27.83 -4.35
N THR A 135 -6.23 -27.87 -5.68
CA THR A 135 -4.97 -28.10 -6.41
C THR A 135 -4.03 -26.92 -6.25
N PHE A 136 -4.56 -25.70 -6.29
CA PHE A 136 -3.82 -24.47 -6.03
C PHE A 136 -3.23 -24.44 -4.61
N GLU A 137 -4.03 -24.78 -3.61
CA GLU A 137 -3.60 -24.87 -2.22
C GLU A 137 -2.41 -25.84 -2.08
N GLN A 138 -2.58 -27.09 -2.52
CA GLN A 138 -1.57 -28.14 -2.34
C GLN A 138 -0.27 -27.89 -3.13
N GLN A 139 -0.40 -27.39 -4.36
CA GLN A 139 0.75 -27.24 -5.26
C GLN A 139 1.48 -25.91 -5.10
N ILE A 140 0.80 -24.87 -4.59
CA ILE A 140 1.33 -23.50 -4.58
C ILE A 140 1.33 -22.93 -3.16
N LEU A 141 0.18 -22.87 -2.49
CA LEU A 141 0.08 -22.21 -1.17
C LEU A 141 0.83 -22.98 -0.07
N GLU A 142 0.61 -24.29 0.04
CA GLU A 142 1.24 -25.13 1.06
C GLU A 142 2.77 -25.25 0.90
N GLN A 143 3.31 -24.86 -0.25
CA GLN A 143 4.75 -24.84 -0.50
C GLN A 143 5.44 -23.64 0.18
N GLU A 144 4.67 -22.62 0.57
CA GLU A 144 5.18 -21.39 1.15
C GLU A 144 4.76 -21.24 2.61
N TYR A 145 5.73 -20.90 3.47
CA TYR A 145 5.54 -20.78 4.91
C TYR A 145 5.68 -19.33 5.34
N VAL A 146 4.60 -18.75 5.82
CA VAL A 146 4.54 -17.36 6.27
C VAL A 146 4.13 -17.35 7.75
N ASP A 147 4.96 -16.72 8.59
CA ASP A 147 4.74 -16.60 10.04
C ASP A 147 4.59 -17.94 10.78
N GLY A 148 5.31 -18.96 10.30
CA GLY A 148 5.38 -20.27 10.96
C GLY A 148 4.26 -21.24 10.60
N ARG A 149 3.40 -20.91 9.63
CA ARG A 149 2.41 -21.83 9.05
C ARG A 149 2.39 -21.76 7.52
N PRO A 150 1.97 -22.83 6.82
CA PRO A 150 1.74 -22.74 5.38
C PRO A 150 0.57 -21.80 5.07
N LEU A 151 0.57 -21.22 3.87
CA LEU A 151 -0.61 -20.54 3.34
C LEU A 151 -1.71 -21.58 3.06
N ASP A 152 -2.96 -21.21 3.33
CA ASP A 152 -4.13 -22.10 3.20
C ASP A 152 -5.26 -21.45 2.37
N ASP A 153 -6.32 -22.22 2.11
CA ASP A 153 -7.51 -21.74 1.40
C ASP A 153 -8.18 -20.54 2.09
N SER A 154 -8.14 -20.47 3.42
CA SER A 154 -8.74 -19.34 4.15
C SER A 154 -7.99 -18.03 3.91
N ASP A 155 -6.67 -18.10 3.76
CA ASP A 155 -5.83 -16.96 3.38
C ASP A 155 -6.10 -16.53 1.94
N PHE A 156 -6.33 -17.49 1.04
CA PHE A 156 -6.73 -17.20 -0.34
C PHE A 156 -8.12 -16.56 -0.43
N GLU A 157 -9.13 -17.09 0.27
CA GLU A 157 -10.47 -16.50 0.30
C GLU A 157 -10.43 -15.06 0.82
N ARG A 158 -9.68 -14.83 1.91
CA ARG A 158 -9.51 -13.50 2.50
C ARG A 158 -8.85 -12.53 1.52
N PHE A 159 -7.78 -12.98 0.85
CA PHE A 159 -7.11 -12.24 -0.21
C PHE A 159 -8.09 -11.83 -1.31
N ILE A 160 -8.88 -12.76 -1.85
CA ILE A 160 -9.83 -12.45 -2.94
C ILE A 160 -10.84 -11.39 -2.50
N ARG A 161 -11.40 -11.52 -1.30
CA ARG A 161 -12.39 -10.55 -0.79
C ARG A 161 -11.79 -9.17 -0.59
N ASP A 162 -10.61 -9.10 0.02
CA ASP A 162 -9.96 -7.82 0.30
C ASP A 162 -9.42 -7.18 -0.99
N ASP A 163 -8.90 -7.96 -1.95
CA ASP A 163 -8.44 -7.48 -3.26
C ASP A 163 -9.60 -6.88 -4.07
N LEU A 164 -10.73 -7.60 -4.18
CA LEU A 164 -11.93 -7.07 -4.83
C LEU A 164 -12.46 -5.81 -4.14
N GLY A 165 -12.45 -5.77 -2.80
CA GLY A 165 -12.85 -4.59 -2.04
C GLY A 165 -11.95 -3.38 -2.33
N ILE A 166 -10.64 -3.61 -2.48
CA ILE A 166 -9.67 -2.59 -2.87
C ILE A 166 -9.86 -2.16 -4.32
N GLU A 167 -10.08 -3.08 -5.25
CA GLU A 167 -10.38 -2.76 -6.66
C GLU A 167 -11.63 -1.88 -6.77
N GLN A 168 -12.71 -2.25 -6.09
CA GLN A 168 -13.94 -1.46 -6.06
C GLN A 168 -13.74 -0.10 -5.39
N LEU A 169 -12.91 -0.01 -4.35
CA LEU A 169 -12.52 1.28 -3.76
C LEU A 169 -11.80 2.16 -4.79
N MET A 170 -10.84 1.60 -5.52
CA MET A 170 -10.10 2.33 -6.55
C MET A 170 -11.00 2.78 -7.70
N GLU A 171 -11.94 1.94 -8.11
CA GLU A 171 -12.94 2.28 -9.14
C GLU A 171 -13.81 3.46 -8.69
N ILE A 172 -14.37 3.40 -7.47
CA ILE A 172 -15.22 4.45 -6.92
C ILE A 172 -14.47 5.78 -6.79
N MET A 173 -13.25 5.74 -6.26
CA MET A 173 -12.43 6.94 -6.09
C MET A 173 -11.88 7.47 -7.42
N GLY A 174 -11.63 6.58 -8.40
CA GLY A 174 -11.14 6.90 -9.73
C GLY A 174 -12.22 7.40 -10.69
N MET A 175 -13.49 7.06 -10.48
CA MET A 175 -14.63 7.52 -11.32
C MET A 175 -14.70 9.05 -11.41
N ALA A 176 -14.38 9.77 -10.33
CA ALA A 176 -14.36 11.24 -10.34
C ALA A 176 -13.27 11.82 -11.26
N GLY A 177 -12.18 11.10 -11.50
CA GLY A 177 -11.09 11.50 -12.40
C GLY A 177 -11.35 11.16 -13.87
N ASN A 178 -12.32 10.29 -14.17
CA ASN A 178 -12.63 9.79 -15.51
C ASN A 178 -13.77 10.53 -16.22
N PHE A 179 -14.29 11.63 -15.65
CA PHE A 179 -15.24 12.49 -16.37
C PHE A 179 -14.52 13.25 -17.49
N ILE A 180 -14.45 12.65 -18.68
CA ILE A 180 -14.03 13.35 -19.89
C ILE A 180 -15.14 14.32 -20.32
N THR A 181 -14.75 15.54 -20.67
CA THR A 181 -15.70 16.50 -21.25
C THR A 181 -16.12 16.05 -22.66
N PRO A 182 -17.31 16.41 -23.15
CA PRO A 182 -17.71 16.11 -24.53
C PRO A 182 -16.70 16.59 -25.59
N GLY A 183 -15.95 17.67 -25.32
CA GLY A 183 -14.87 18.15 -26.18
C GLY A 183 -13.69 17.18 -26.25
N GLN A 184 -13.24 16.67 -25.10
CA GLN A 184 -12.17 15.67 -25.03
C GLN A 184 -12.58 14.36 -25.72
N ALA A 185 -13.83 13.92 -25.55
CA ALA A 185 -14.36 12.75 -26.25
C ALA A 185 -14.34 12.92 -27.78
N ALA A 186 -14.71 14.11 -28.27
CA ALA A 186 -14.69 14.42 -29.71
C ALA A 186 -13.26 14.45 -30.27
N ASP A 187 -12.29 14.96 -29.51
CA ASP A 187 -10.89 15.01 -29.93
C ASP A 187 -10.25 13.61 -29.96
N MET A 188 -10.56 12.76 -28.98
CA MET A 188 -10.08 11.38 -28.95
C MET A 188 -10.68 10.53 -30.09
N TYR A 189 -11.99 10.70 -30.36
CA TYR A 189 -12.64 10.05 -31.50
C TYR A 189 -12.00 10.45 -32.83
N ARG A 190 -11.68 11.74 -33.02
CA ARG A 190 -11.01 12.22 -34.23
C ARG A 190 -9.62 11.61 -34.38
N LEU A 191 -8.83 11.53 -33.32
CA LEU A 191 -7.48 10.93 -33.35
C LEU A 191 -7.52 9.46 -33.75
N GLU A 192 -8.45 8.69 -33.19
CA GLU A 192 -8.58 7.25 -33.48
C GLU A 192 -9.11 6.95 -34.89
N HIS A 193 -9.94 7.84 -35.43
CA HIS A 193 -10.56 7.68 -36.75
C HIS A 193 -9.87 8.50 -37.86
N GLN A 194 -8.70 9.07 -37.57
CA GLN A 194 -7.91 9.77 -38.57
C GLN A 194 -7.09 8.76 -39.37
N GLU A 195 -7.48 8.52 -40.63
CA GLU A 195 -6.69 7.70 -41.54
C GLU A 195 -5.39 8.44 -41.93
N PHE A 196 -4.25 7.94 -41.45
CA PHE A 196 -2.94 8.47 -41.83
C PHE A 196 -2.41 7.79 -43.09
N ARG A 197 -2.16 8.57 -44.15
CA ARG A 197 -1.38 8.13 -45.32
C ARG A 197 0.05 8.64 -45.21
N THR A 198 0.96 7.78 -44.76
CA THR A 198 2.38 8.11 -44.58
C THR A 198 3.21 7.54 -45.73
N HIS A 199 4.10 8.35 -46.30
CA HIS A 199 5.13 7.90 -47.24
C HIS A 199 6.48 7.98 -46.52
N ALA A 200 7.20 6.85 -46.45
CA ALA A 200 8.54 6.80 -45.87
C ALA A 200 9.58 6.69 -46.99
N VAL A 201 10.68 7.44 -46.86
CA VAL A 201 11.86 7.30 -47.72
C VAL A 201 13.02 6.90 -46.83
N PHE A 202 13.62 5.75 -47.12
CA PHE A 202 14.77 5.23 -46.41
C PHE A 202 16.03 5.50 -47.21
N PHE A 203 17.03 6.10 -46.57
CA PHE A 203 18.36 6.27 -47.16
C PHE A 203 19.32 5.27 -46.51
N SER A 204 19.98 4.45 -47.33
CA SER A 204 21.07 3.60 -46.85
C SER A 204 22.35 4.44 -46.75
N ALA A 205 22.90 4.57 -45.54
CA ALA A 205 24.19 5.21 -45.34
C ALA A 205 25.30 4.26 -45.80
N SER A 206 25.64 4.29 -47.09
CA SER A 206 26.85 3.62 -47.59
C SER A 206 28.09 4.39 -47.13
N ASN A 207 28.88 3.74 -46.29
CA ASN A 207 30.09 4.25 -45.66
C ASN A 207 31.16 4.57 -46.74
N TYR A 208 31.52 5.84 -46.93
CA TYR A 208 32.53 6.30 -47.92
C TYR A 208 33.99 6.06 -47.47
N LEU A 209 34.26 5.02 -46.67
CA LEU A 209 35.61 4.72 -46.16
C LEU A 209 36.62 4.31 -47.25
N ALA A 210 36.18 4.03 -48.49
CA ALA A 210 37.05 3.72 -49.62
C ALA A 210 37.42 4.93 -50.51
N LYS A 211 37.11 6.18 -50.08
CA LYS A 211 37.38 7.40 -50.85
C LYS A 211 38.27 8.43 -50.13
N VAL A 212 39.11 7.99 -49.20
CA VAL A 212 40.21 8.82 -48.69
C VAL A 212 41.54 8.26 -49.23
N PRO A 213 42.22 8.96 -50.14
CA PRO A 213 43.54 8.58 -50.68
C PRO A 213 44.67 8.72 -49.65
#